data_AF-A0A494XNK0-F1
#
_entry.id   AF-A0A494XNK0-F1
#
_cell.length_a   1.000
_cell.length_b   1.000
_cell.length_c   1.000
_cell.angle_alpha   90.00
_cell.angle_beta   90.00
_cell.angle_gamma   90.00
#
_symmetry.space_group_name_H-M   'P 1'
#
loop_
_entity.id
_entity.type
_entity.pdbx_description
1 polymer ?
#
loop_
_entity_poly.entity_id
_entity_poly.type
_entity_poly.pdbx_seq_one_letter_code
_entity_poly.pdbx_strand_id
1 'polypeptide(L)'
;MEKTRNSRFEPMFVKVAGQAEALTILDLRVQFGDGDTTDAIASSRVIQGLVNRSGKDKLYLYNDCTDSTHDIGGREWNAQLEWQRQTEELRDLPTVTLERELGLNGGLHALLKRYSDKLRGFVVWDPNPHNKVNMATFGAAVTVASQLEGLAVSPDLLEQIQGWGFRFPVLEDLRSYRFQSDHEALEWSIDRYWESSNRELRAVFSLGMDGWAPVTEWADNWLSNDTFHEGPIDYAVAVNGFSFNINMMDGNDDYALLKLLRKYPEGKSAILGWVPTHPFVYGFSEMPTCLNLTSYFVAGVNGFSNMSVFASFPDSNVGFPEGKALAAQAGDVFVNFFASDGDALHCVYRGMFSAFTTRKDENFGRIPMTWTISPILANLAPPVYNFFARQVPPTSDLAAAWANKVHTVHDTALAEVTRNIKQHANLANLGINWTVHSAEETQLADKNEWDGIIVGYSNSRVEAKLSKLNPKTAVWGTWSFGEHVIDEAVEGIRQCAEERQGNEPLFMSILLGAAFDKSGDFYSQARMIADRLFDGPDGARYKFVNARDMAATYKGYVEGLQK
;
A
#
# COMPACT_ATOMS: atom_id res chain seq x y z
N MET A 1 -4.14 -37.71 -0.03
CA MET A 1 -3.60 -36.76 -1.03
C MET A 1 -2.80 -35.73 -0.27
N GLU A 2 -1.48 -35.88 -0.26
CA GLU A 2 -0.56 -34.85 0.23
C GLU A 2 -0.70 -33.62 -0.66
N LYS A 3 -1.40 -32.58 -0.16
CA LYS A 3 -1.23 -31.22 -0.69
C LYS A 3 0.26 -30.91 -0.59
N THR A 4 0.87 -30.53 -1.70
CA THR A 4 2.26 -30.08 -1.85
C THR A 4 2.60 -29.02 -0.80
N ARG A 5 3.03 -29.48 0.39
CA ARG A 5 3.76 -28.66 1.36
C ARG A 5 5.18 -28.46 0.81
N ASN A 6 5.70 -27.26 1.04
CA ASN A 6 7.09 -26.84 0.90
C ASN A 6 7.50 -26.19 -0.43
N SER A 7 6.99 -24.99 -0.70
CA SER A 7 7.94 -23.88 -0.74
C SER A 7 7.86 -23.18 0.61
N ARG A 8 8.99 -23.06 1.32
CA ARG A 8 9.09 -22.26 2.53
C ARG A 8 8.73 -20.82 2.13
N PHE A 9 7.84 -20.15 2.85
CA PHE A 9 7.55 -18.74 2.63
C PHE A 9 8.89 -17.97 2.63
N GLU A 10 9.14 -17.22 1.56
CA GLU A 10 10.31 -16.36 1.47
C GLU A 10 9.86 -14.91 1.74
N PRO A 11 10.18 -14.34 2.91
CA PRO A 11 9.77 -12.98 3.21
C PRO A 11 10.43 -11.99 2.25
N MET A 12 9.66 -10.99 1.82
CA MET A 12 10.18 -9.85 1.08
C MET A 12 10.73 -8.79 2.02
N PHE A 13 10.07 -8.61 3.17
CA PHE A 13 10.36 -7.60 4.16
C PHE A 13 11.01 -8.21 5.41
N VAL A 14 12.01 -7.51 5.94
CA VAL A 14 12.72 -7.90 7.15
C VAL A 14 11.98 -7.37 8.37
N LYS A 15 11.77 -8.21 9.38
CA LYS A 15 11.17 -7.76 10.65
C LYS A 15 12.12 -6.82 11.39
N VAL A 16 11.56 -5.77 11.97
CA VAL A 16 12.31 -4.91 12.89
C VAL A 16 12.58 -5.70 14.17
N ALA A 17 13.85 -5.74 14.60
CA ALA A 17 14.25 -6.52 15.76
C ALA A 17 13.59 -6.02 17.05
N GLY A 18 13.28 -6.96 17.95
CA GLY A 18 12.54 -6.68 19.18
C GLY A 18 11.08 -6.36 18.88
N GLN A 19 10.19 -7.33 19.02
CA GLN A 19 8.75 -7.07 18.95
C GLN A 19 8.36 -5.99 19.98
N ALA A 20 7.47 -5.08 19.60
CA ALA A 20 6.95 -4.07 20.50
C ALA A 20 6.34 -4.69 21.76
N GLU A 21 6.81 -4.26 22.93
CA GLU A 21 6.28 -4.61 24.26
C GLU A 21 5.81 -3.36 25.03
N ALA A 22 6.18 -2.17 24.56
CA ALA A 22 5.73 -0.87 25.06
C ALA A 22 5.82 0.16 23.92
N LEU A 23 5.12 1.27 24.08
CA LEU A 23 5.20 2.41 23.17
C LEU A 23 5.60 3.69 23.91
N THR A 24 6.54 4.43 23.35
CA THR A 24 6.72 5.84 23.66
C THR A 24 6.09 6.64 22.53
N ILE A 25 5.04 7.40 22.81
CA ILE A 25 4.30 8.18 21.82
C ILE A 25 4.66 9.67 21.86
N LEU A 26 4.66 10.34 20.71
CA LEU A 26 4.88 11.79 20.62
C LEU A 26 4.02 12.43 19.53
N ASP A 27 3.39 13.54 19.86
CA ASP A 27 2.66 14.41 18.94
C ASP A 27 3.61 15.32 18.17
N LEU A 28 3.65 15.24 16.83
CA LEU A 28 4.44 16.14 16.00
C LEU A 28 3.67 17.38 15.54
N ARG A 29 2.34 17.34 15.61
CA ARG A 29 1.44 18.48 15.31
C ARG A 29 1.74 19.18 13.98
N VAL A 30 2.17 18.47 12.94
CA VAL A 30 2.63 19.11 11.68
C VAL A 30 1.61 20.02 11.03
N GLN A 31 0.34 19.67 11.18
CA GLN A 31 -0.76 20.41 10.58
C GLN A 31 -1.14 21.64 11.43
N PHE A 32 -0.49 21.90 12.56
CA PHE A 32 -0.80 23.01 13.46
C PHE A 32 0.27 24.10 13.38
N GLY A 33 -0.09 25.37 13.60
CA GLY A 33 0.82 26.51 13.43
C GLY A 33 2.00 26.55 14.42
N ASP A 34 1.89 25.83 15.54
CA ASP A 34 2.93 25.61 16.56
C ASP A 34 3.54 24.19 16.48
N GLY A 35 3.31 23.52 15.35
CA GLY A 35 3.79 22.20 15.02
C GLY A 35 5.26 22.11 14.64
N ASP A 36 5.70 20.89 14.36
CA ASP A 36 6.98 20.64 13.71
C ASP A 36 6.87 20.89 12.20
N THR A 37 7.94 21.40 11.59
CA THR A 37 8.07 21.55 10.15
C THR A 37 8.22 20.19 9.47
N THR A 38 7.96 20.14 8.17
CA THR A 38 8.12 18.93 7.34
C THR A 38 9.53 18.34 7.43
N ASP A 39 10.57 19.19 7.40
CA ASP A 39 11.97 18.81 7.59
C ASP A 39 12.26 18.23 8.99
N ALA A 40 11.68 18.83 10.04
CA ALA A 40 11.83 18.33 11.42
C ALA A 40 11.15 16.97 11.61
N ILE A 41 10.06 16.70 10.91
CA ILE A 41 9.35 15.41 10.95
C ILE A 41 10.14 14.33 10.23
N ALA A 42 10.71 14.64 9.08
CA ALA A 42 11.59 13.73 8.38
C ALA A 42 12.77 13.30 9.26
N SER A 43 13.40 14.27 9.93
CA SER A 43 14.44 14.04 10.93
C SER A 43 13.94 13.21 12.11
N SER A 44 12.72 13.49 12.61
CA SER A 44 12.09 12.74 13.71
C SER A 44 11.85 11.27 13.34
N ARG A 45 11.47 10.98 12.09
CA ARG A 45 11.31 9.61 11.57
C ARG A 45 12.64 8.88 11.43
N VAL A 46 13.75 9.59 11.15
CA VAL A 46 15.09 8.99 11.22
C VAL A 46 15.42 8.58 12.65
N ILE A 47 15.16 9.44 13.65
CA ILE A 47 15.32 9.08 15.07
C ILE A 47 14.44 7.88 15.42
N GLN A 48 13.18 7.88 14.97
CA GLN A 48 12.25 6.75 15.16
C GLN A 48 12.83 5.44 14.65
N GLY A 49 13.36 5.41 13.44
CA GLY A 49 13.98 4.21 12.90
C GLY A 49 15.19 3.75 13.70
N LEU A 50 16.07 4.66 14.13
CA LEU A 50 17.25 4.33 14.94
C LEU A 50 16.87 3.77 16.32
N VAL A 51 15.87 4.37 16.98
CA VAL A 51 15.33 3.88 18.26
C VAL A 51 14.68 2.51 18.08
N ASN A 52 13.84 2.37 17.06
CA ASN A 52 13.05 1.16 16.81
C ASN A 52 13.87 0.00 16.28
N ARG A 53 15.04 0.22 15.67
CA ARG A 53 15.95 -0.80 15.13
C ARG A 53 16.21 -1.97 16.08
N SER A 54 16.23 -1.72 17.40
CA SER A 54 16.49 -2.76 18.40
C SER A 54 15.66 -2.64 19.70
N GLY A 55 15.02 -1.50 19.96
CA GLY A 55 14.23 -1.30 21.18
C GLY A 55 12.95 -2.12 21.21
N LYS A 56 12.53 -2.60 22.39
CA LYS A 56 11.18 -3.19 22.59
C LYS A 56 10.14 -2.17 23.02
N ASP A 57 10.59 -1.08 23.64
CA ASP A 57 9.84 0.17 23.75
C ASP A 57 10.01 0.92 22.44
N LYS A 58 8.96 0.90 21.61
CA LYS A 58 9.00 1.49 20.27
C LYS A 58 8.54 2.95 20.31
N LEU A 59 9.30 3.83 19.65
CA LEU A 59 8.86 5.19 19.37
C LEU A 59 7.76 5.16 18.30
N TYR A 60 6.63 5.80 18.61
CA TYR A 60 5.46 5.88 17.76
C TYR A 60 5.03 7.35 17.62
N LEU A 61 5.07 7.88 16.40
CA LEU A 61 4.81 9.29 16.12
C LEU A 61 3.37 9.45 15.62
N TYR A 62 2.72 10.56 15.98
CA TYR A 62 1.36 10.86 15.52
C TYR A 62 1.18 12.34 15.18
N ASN A 63 0.13 12.64 14.40
CA ASN A 63 -0.03 13.92 13.70
C ASN A 63 1.23 14.33 12.93
N ASP A 64 1.88 13.36 12.28
CA ASP A 64 3.06 13.55 11.43
C ASP A 64 2.70 13.61 9.93
N CYS A 65 1.40 13.68 9.61
CA CYS A 65 0.87 13.76 8.25
C CYS A 65 0.93 15.15 7.64
N THR A 66 1.80 15.34 6.64
CA THR A 66 1.81 16.56 5.83
C THR A 66 0.86 16.50 4.64
N ASP A 67 0.34 15.31 4.34
CA ASP A 67 -0.56 15.09 3.23
C ASP A 67 -1.96 15.61 3.58
N SER A 68 -2.29 16.74 2.96
CA SER A 68 -3.60 17.40 3.04
C SER A 68 -4.47 17.07 1.83
N THR A 69 -3.97 16.26 0.89
CA THR A 69 -4.59 16.00 -0.41
C THR A 69 -5.62 14.88 -0.33
N HIS A 70 -5.36 13.86 0.48
CA HIS A 70 -6.25 12.70 0.58
C HIS A 70 -7.42 12.92 1.54
N ASP A 71 -7.47 14.00 2.31
CA ASP A 71 -8.51 14.38 3.32
C ASP A 71 -8.93 13.29 4.33
N ILE A 72 -8.34 12.10 4.23
CA ILE A 72 -8.61 10.94 5.05
C ILE A 72 -7.57 10.93 6.17
N GLY A 73 -7.95 11.43 7.34
CA GLY A 73 -7.07 11.45 8.52
C GLY A 73 -6.17 12.70 8.60
N GLY A 74 -6.72 13.84 8.16
CA GLY A 74 -6.13 15.19 8.34
C GLY A 74 -6.37 15.76 9.74
N ARG A 75 -6.53 17.09 9.86
CA ARG A 75 -6.60 17.80 11.16
C ARG A 75 -7.69 17.27 12.08
N GLU A 76 -8.76 16.78 11.49
CA GLU A 76 -9.97 16.34 12.19
C GLU A 76 -9.96 14.86 12.57
N TRP A 77 -8.97 14.08 12.09
CA TRP A 77 -8.84 12.67 12.46
C TRP A 77 -7.38 12.23 12.54
N ASN A 78 -6.92 11.93 13.75
CA ASN A 78 -5.60 11.34 13.97
C ASN A 78 -5.65 9.82 13.74
N ALA A 79 -5.43 9.42 12.48
CA ALA A 79 -5.41 8.02 12.06
C ALA A 79 -4.36 7.20 12.84
N GLN A 80 -3.18 7.77 13.12
CA GLN A 80 -2.11 7.09 13.86
C GLN A 80 -2.54 6.68 15.27
N LEU A 81 -3.16 7.56 16.05
CA LEU A 81 -3.65 7.21 17.38
C LEU A 81 -4.84 6.25 17.31
N GLU A 82 -5.71 6.39 16.32
CA GLU A 82 -6.81 5.46 16.14
C GLU A 82 -6.29 4.05 15.81
N TRP A 83 -5.26 3.92 14.96
CA TRP A 83 -4.57 2.66 14.74
C TRP A 83 -4.01 2.06 16.03
N GLN A 84 -3.35 2.87 16.85
CA GLN A 84 -2.83 2.42 18.14
C GLN A 84 -3.94 1.89 19.06
N ARG A 85 -5.13 2.51 19.05
CA ARG A 85 -6.27 2.14 19.91
C ARG A 85 -7.10 0.96 19.39
N GLN A 86 -7.24 0.85 18.07
CA GLN A 86 -8.12 -0.13 17.43
C GLN A 86 -7.42 -1.47 17.13
N THR A 87 -6.09 -1.47 17.08
CA THR A 87 -5.31 -2.67 16.77
C THR A 87 -5.04 -3.48 18.02
N GLU A 88 -5.41 -4.77 18.03
CA GLU A 88 -5.26 -5.64 19.20
C GLU A 88 -3.81 -5.78 19.67
N GLU A 89 -2.87 -5.80 18.72
CA GLU A 89 -1.45 -5.90 18.97
C GLU A 89 -0.84 -4.65 19.63
N LEU A 90 -1.52 -3.49 19.56
CA LEU A 90 -1.01 -2.21 20.07
C LEU A 90 -1.82 -1.64 21.25
N ARG A 91 -3.14 -1.84 21.27
CA ARG A 91 -4.06 -1.13 22.18
C ARG A 91 -3.77 -1.32 23.66
N ASP A 92 -3.26 -2.50 24.01
CA ASP A 92 -3.01 -2.91 25.39
C ASP A 92 -1.53 -2.77 25.80
N LEU A 93 -0.67 -2.25 24.90
CA LEU A 93 0.74 -2.04 25.23
C LEU A 93 0.90 -0.90 26.24
N PRO A 94 1.76 -1.06 27.27
CA PRO A 94 2.18 0.04 28.12
C PRO A 94 2.65 1.23 27.28
N THR A 95 2.03 2.39 27.49
CA THR A 95 2.26 3.57 26.65
C THR A 95 2.68 4.77 27.50
N VAL A 96 3.76 5.45 27.09
CA VAL A 96 4.25 6.69 27.70
C VAL A 96 4.20 7.80 26.67
N THR A 97 3.60 8.94 27.02
CA THR A 97 3.60 10.13 26.17
C THR A 97 4.82 11.00 26.47
N LEU A 98 5.59 11.34 25.44
CA LEU A 98 6.67 12.32 25.52
C LEU A 98 6.09 13.72 25.33
N GLU A 99 6.45 14.64 26.22
CA GLU A 99 6.05 16.05 26.12
C GLU A 99 6.89 16.79 25.07
N ARG A 100 6.23 17.61 24.26
CA ARG A 100 6.91 18.51 23.30
C ARG A 100 7.66 19.60 24.07
N GLU A 101 8.81 20.02 23.57
CA GLU A 101 9.47 21.24 24.05
C GLU A 101 8.75 22.49 23.52
N LEU A 102 8.98 23.64 24.16
CA LEU A 102 8.40 24.92 23.73
C LEU A 102 9.06 25.43 22.45
N GLY A 103 8.24 25.93 21.51
CA GLY A 103 8.68 26.60 20.29
C GLY A 103 8.56 25.75 19.02
N LEU A 104 9.02 26.32 17.90
CA LEU A 104 9.05 25.63 16.60
C LEU A 104 9.89 24.35 16.69
N ASN A 105 9.39 23.26 16.09
CA ASN A 105 10.05 21.94 16.11
C ASN A 105 10.23 21.35 17.52
N GLY A 106 9.29 21.66 18.42
CA GLY A 106 9.28 21.17 19.79
C GLY A 106 9.20 19.64 19.93
N GLY A 107 8.61 18.95 18.95
CA GLY A 107 8.59 17.48 18.90
C GLY A 107 9.99 16.91 18.67
N LEU A 108 10.65 17.31 17.59
CA LEU A 108 12.04 16.93 17.31
C LEU A 108 12.99 17.29 18.46
N HIS A 109 12.83 18.47 19.05
CA HIS A 109 13.65 18.87 20.20
C HIS A 109 13.46 17.90 21.38
N ALA A 110 12.23 17.51 21.70
CA ALA A 110 11.96 16.52 22.75
C ALA A 110 12.60 15.15 22.42
N LEU A 111 12.55 14.71 21.16
CA LEU A 111 13.21 13.48 20.71
C LEU A 111 14.73 13.55 20.91
N LEU A 112 15.36 14.66 20.55
CA LEU A 112 16.81 14.85 20.74
C LEU A 112 17.20 14.83 22.22
N LYS A 113 16.40 15.46 23.10
CA LYS A 113 16.64 15.37 24.55
C LYS A 113 16.57 13.93 25.07
N ARG A 114 15.68 13.12 24.51
CA ARG A 114 15.43 11.74 24.98
C ARG A 114 16.36 10.68 24.36
N TYR A 115 16.77 10.87 23.10
CA TYR A 115 17.38 9.85 22.25
C TYR A 115 18.67 10.31 21.54
N SER A 116 19.27 11.41 21.97
CA SER A 116 20.57 11.87 21.44
C SER A 116 21.69 10.84 21.58
N ASP A 117 21.59 9.90 22.52
CA ASP A 117 22.52 8.78 22.70
C ASP A 117 22.51 7.79 21.53
N LYS A 118 21.47 7.83 20.68
CA LYS A 118 21.37 7.03 19.45
C LYS A 118 22.05 7.68 18.25
N LEU A 119 22.54 8.91 18.38
CA LEU A 119 23.09 9.69 17.29
C LEU A 119 24.61 9.84 17.42
N ARG A 120 25.32 9.63 16.31
CA ARG A 120 26.76 9.86 16.19
C ARG A 120 27.11 11.16 15.50
N GLY A 121 26.18 11.76 14.76
CA GLY A 121 26.44 12.94 13.96
C GLY A 121 25.32 13.34 13.02
N PHE A 122 25.57 14.39 12.25
CA PHE A 122 24.64 14.91 11.26
C PHE A 122 25.02 14.47 9.85
N VAL A 123 24.01 14.22 9.04
CA VAL A 123 24.14 14.04 7.59
C VAL A 123 23.38 15.19 6.94
N VAL A 124 24.10 16.14 6.37
CA VAL A 124 23.51 17.37 5.83
C VAL A 124 23.16 17.16 4.36
N TRP A 125 21.88 17.24 4.01
CA TRP A 125 21.43 17.17 2.62
C TRP A 125 21.51 18.55 1.93
N ASP A 126 21.50 18.56 0.61
CA ASP A 126 21.66 19.78 -0.19
C ASP A 126 20.30 20.41 -0.48
N PRO A 127 19.94 21.61 0.03
CA PRO A 127 18.62 22.17 -0.18
C PRO A 127 18.38 22.75 -1.58
N ASN A 128 19.32 22.63 -2.52
CA ASN A 128 19.17 23.13 -3.87
C ASN A 128 18.01 22.43 -4.64
N PRO A 129 16.93 23.13 -4.99
CA PRO A 129 15.80 22.52 -5.70
C PRO A 129 16.05 22.33 -7.21
N HIS A 130 17.14 22.91 -7.74
CA HIS A 130 17.47 22.82 -9.16
C HIS A 130 17.70 21.36 -9.56
N ASN A 131 17.05 20.92 -10.64
CA ASN A 131 17.08 19.54 -11.11
C ASN A 131 16.84 18.50 -10.00
N LYS A 132 15.98 18.85 -9.01
CA LYS A 132 15.55 17.96 -7.92
C LYS A 132 16.69 17.42 -7.04
N VAL A 133 17.84 18.11 -6.99
CA VAL A 133 19.00 17.73 -6.15
C VAL A 133 18.64 17.60 -4.67
N ASN A 134 17.82 18.50 -4.14
CA ASN A 134 17.32 18.43 -2.77
C ASN A 134 16.62 17.13 -2.44
N MET A 135 15.81 16.62 -3.38
CA MET A 135 15.05 15.41 -3.18
C MET A 135 15.98 14.20 -3.12
N ALA A 136 16.85 14.06 -4.11
CA ALA A 136 17.79 12.95 -4.21
C ALA A 136 18.81 12.94 -3.07
N THR A 137 19.34 14.11 -2.70
CA THR A 137 20.28 14.21 -1.58
C THR A 137 19.61 13.96 -0.23
N PHE A 138 18.33 14.28 -0.04
CA PHE A 138 17.60 13.85 1.15
C PHE A 138 17.49 12.32 1.22
N GLY A 139 17.09 11.66 0.13
CA GLY A 139 17.03 10.19 0.05
C GLY A 139 18.38 9.54 0.36
N ALA A 140 19.45 10.08 -0.22
CA ALA A 140 20.81 9.69 0.07
C ALA A 140 21.19 9.92 1.54
N ALA A 141 20.84 11.07 2.11
CA ALA A 141 21.12 11.41 3.50
C ALA A 141 20.46 10.43 4.48
N VAL A 142 19.24 9.96 4.20
CA VAL A 142 18.58 8.93 5.02
C VAL A 142 19.32 7.60 4.94
N THR A 143 19.80 7.19 3.76
CA THR A 143 20.65 6.00 3.62
C THR A 143 21.93 6.12 4.45
N VAL A 144 22.63 7.25 4.33
CA VAL A 144 23.87 7.48 5.09
C VAL A 144 23.60 7.54 6.59
N ALA A 145 22.53 8.24 7.02
CA ALA A 145 22.12 8.35 8.42
C ALA A 145 21.78 6.98 9.02
N SER A 146 21.10 6.12 8.26
CA SER A 146 20.80 4.75 8.65
C SER A 146 22.06 3.93 8.94
N GLN A 147 23.07 4.04 8.07
CA GLN A 147 24.30 3.25 8.18
C GLN A 147 25.26 3.78 9.24
N LEU A 148 25.35 5.11 9.41
CA LEU A 148 26.31 5.76 10.29
C LEU A 148 25.71 6.18 11.65
N GLU A 149 24.46 5.80 11.93
CA GLU A 149 23.70 6.25 13.11
C GLU A 149 23.66 7.79 13.19
N GLY A 150 23.46 8.42 12.03
CA GLY A 150 23.37 9.87 11.88
C GLY A 150 21.94 10.39 11.91
N LEU A 151 21.80 11.71 11.93
CA LEU A 151 20.53 12.41 11.72
C LEU A 151 20.60 13.16 10.38
N ALA A 152 19.72 12.80 9.43
CA ALA A 152 19.56 13.52 8.18
C ALA A 152 18.87 14.87 8.45
N VAL A 153 19.50 16.00 8.10
CA VAL A 153 19.02 17.35 8.41
C VAL A 153 19.30 18.33 7.27
N SER A 154 18.44 19.34 7.10
CA SER A 154 18.78 20.50 6.27
C SER A 154 19.84 21.37 6.97
N PRO A 155 20.47 22.30 6.24
CA PRO A 155 21.34 23.33 6.85
C PRO A 155 20.63 24.18 7.90
N ASP A 156 19.37 24.56 7.66
CA ASP A 156 18.60 25.42 8.57
C ASP A 156 18.23 24.68 9.85
N LEU A 157 17.81 23.41 9.72
CA LEU A 157 17.50 22.56 10.86
C LEU A 157 18.75 22.21 11.67
N LEU A 158 19.90 22.04 11.01
CA LEU A 158 21.18 21.89 11.69
C LEU A 158 21.49 23.10 12.57
N GLU A 159 21.34 24.32 12.04
CA GLU A 159 21.54 25.55 12.81
C GLU A 159 20.58 25.63 14.00
N GLN A 160 19.31 25.28 13.79
CA GLN A 160 18.31 25.27 14.86
C GLN A 160 18.65 24.26 15.96
N ILE A 161 19.02 23.02 15.61
CA ILE A 161 19.42 21.98 16.56
C ILE A 161 20.67 22.42 17.35
N GLN A 162 21.61 23.09 16.69
CA GLN A 162 22.75 23.70 17.36
C GLN A 162 22.32 24.86 18.27
N GLY A 163 21.32 25.64 17.91
CA GLY A 163 20.70 26.64 18.78
C GLY A 163 20.17 26.04 20.08
N TRP A 164 19.63 24.82 20.04
CA TRP A 164 19.18 24.07 21.23
C TRP A 164 20.31 23.48 22.09
N GLY A 165 21.57 23.61 21.67
CA GLY A 165 22.75 23.16 22.43
C GLY A 165 23.26 21.76 22.07
N PHE A 166 22.62 21.05 21.13
CA PHE A 166 23.14 19.77 20.66
C PHE A 166 24.34 20.00 19.72
N ARG A 167 25.44 19.28 19.98
CA ARG A 167 26.67 19.37 19.18
C ARG A 167 27.12 17.96 18.83
N PHE A 168 27.09 17.65 17.54
CA PHE A 168 27.61 16.42 17.00
C PHE A 168 28.48 16.73 15.77
N PRO A 169 29.43 15.85 15.40
CA PRO A 169 30.17 16.02 14.16
C PRO A 169 29.23 15.92 12.95
N VAL A 170 29.60 16.59 11.85
CA VAL A 170 29.01 16.33 10.53
C VAL A 170 29.69 15.08 9.96
N LEU A 171 28.93 14.01 9.77
CA LEU A 171 29.40 12.73 9.24
C LEU A 171 29.55 12.78 7.73
N GLU A 172 28.62 13.48 7.06
CA GLU A 172 28.59 13.67 5.62
C GLU A 172 27.85 14.97 5.30
N ASP A 173 28.39 15.77 4.37
CA ASP A 173 27.76 17.02 3.89
C ASP A 173 27.58 16.93 2.38
N LEU A 174 26.35 16.65 1.95
CA LEU A 174 26.05 16.35 0.55
C LEU A 174 26.16 17.57 -0.37
N ARG A 175 26.14 18.79 0.19
CA ARG A 175 26.36 20.04 -0.56
C ARG A 175 27.78 20.13 -1.13
N SER A 176 28.73 19.45 -0.49
CA SER A 176 30.14 19.48 -0.91
C SER A 176 30.36 18.81 -2.27
N TYR A 177 29.48 17.90 -2.68
CA TYR A 177 29.57 17.19 -3.96
C TYR A 177 29.04 17.98 -5.15
N ARG A 178 28.24 19.03 -4.92
CA ARG A 178 27.73 19.94 -5.97
C ARG A 178 27.07 19.18 -7.14
N PHE A 179 26.18 18.24 -6.83
CA PHE A 179 25.40 17.51 -7.83
C PHE A 179 24.66 18.48 -8.75
N GLN A 180 24.59 18.15 -10.04
CA GLN A 180 23.89 18.95 -11.04
C GLN A 180 22.48 18.42 -11.31
N SER A 181 22.18 17.19 -10.89
CA SER A 181 20.89 16.50 -11.07
C SER A 181 20.62 15.49 -9.94
N ASP A 182 19.38 15.03 -9.85
CA ASP A 182 18.94 13.94 -8.99
C ASP A 182 19.56 12.58 -9.38
N HIS A 183 19.67 12.24 -10.67
CA HIS A 183 20.33 11.00 -11.09
C HIS A 183 21.81 10.96 -10.69
N GLU A 184 22.55 12.08 -10.75
CA GLU A 184 23.95 12.13 -10.30
C GLU A 184 24.07 11.80 -8.80
N ALA A 185 23.18 12.36 -7.98
CA ALA A 185 23.13 12.09 -6.55
C ALA A 185 22.72 10.63 -6.24
N LEU A 186 21.77 10.08 -7.01
CA LEU A 186 21.39 8.67 -6.88
C LEU A 186 22.54 7.73 -7.26
N GLU A 187 23.20 7.96 -8.38
CA GLU A 187 24.35 7.15 -8.81
C GLU A 187 25.48 7.19 -7.78
N TRP A 188 25.78 8.37 -7.25
CA TRP A 188 26.72 8.54 -6.15
C TRP A 188 26.35 7.71 -4.92
N SER A 189 25.06 7.71 -4.56
CA SER A 189 24.55 6.97 -3.39
C SER A 189 24.65 5.47 -3.60
N ILE A 190 24.29 4.98 -4.79
CA ILE A 190 24.40 3.56 -5.16
C ILE A 190 25.85 3.10 -5.05
N ASP A 191 26.79 3.84 -5.65
CA ASP A 191 28.18 3.41 -5.76
C ASP A 191 28.91 3.42 -4.40
N ARG A 192 28.49 4.26 -3.45
CA ARG A 192 29.10 4.37 -2.11
C ARG A 192 28.43 3.53 -1.05
N TYR A 193 27.10 3.47 -1.05
CA TYR A 193 26.33 3.04 0.13
C TYR A 193 25.48 1.79 -0.11
N TRP A 194 25.29 1.31 -1.35
CA TRP A 194 24.47 0.12 -1.58
C TRP A 194 25.07 -1.16 -0.96
N GLU A 195 26.39 -1.37 -1.07
CA GLU A 195 27.06 -2.58 -0.57
C GLU A 195 26.90 -2.78 0.95
N SER A 196 26.78 -1.68 1.71
CA SER A 196 26.62 -1.66 3.17
C SER A 196 25.16 -1.58 3.62
N SER A 197 24.19 -1.47 2.70
CA SER A 197 22.77 -1.62 3.01
C SER A 197 22.41 -3.08 3.31
N ASN A 198 21.26 -3.29 3.93
CA ASN A 198 20.74 -4.62 4.24
C ASN A 198 20.36 -5.36 2.95
N ARG A 199 21.21 -6.32 2.54
CA ARG A 199 21.02 -7.14 1.34
C ARG A 199 20.04 -8.30 1.52
N GLU A 200 19.62 -8.61 2.74
CA GLU A 200 18.55 -9.60 2.98
C GLU A 200 17.17 -9.02 2.67
N LEU A 201 17.05 -7.69 2.75
CA LEU A 201 15.84 -6.97 2.38
C LEU A 201 15.66 -6.96 0.87
N ARG A 202 14.49 -7.38 0.41
CA ARG A 202 14.12 -7.38 -1.02
C ARG A 202 13.27 -6.15 -1.34
N ALA A 203 13.69 -5.00 -0.84
CA ALA A 203 13.00 -3.74 -1.06
C ALA A 203 13.99 -2.57 -1.06
N VAL A 204 13.68 -1.56 -1.87
CA VAL A 204 14.30 -0.23 -1.84
C VAL A 204 13.23 0.80 -1.50
N PHE A 205 13.63 1.90 -0.87
CA PHE A 205 12.68 2.86 -0.29
C PHE A 205 12.70 4.16 -1.05
N SER A 206 11.57 4.49 -1.69
CA SER A 206 11.33 5.85 -2.17
C SER A 206 10.63 6.65 -1.07
N LEU A 207 11.20 7.77 -0.65
CA LEU A 207 10.82 8.45 0.60
C LEU A 207 9.71 9.50 0.45
N GLY A 208 8.82 9.33 -0.53
CA GLY A 208 7.62 10.15 -0.65
C GLY A 208 7.85 11.42 -1.45
N MET A 209 7.96 11.26 -2.77
CA MET A 209 7.75 12.36 -3.72
C MET A 209 6.29 12.29 -4.20
N ASP A 210 5.47 13.29 -3.93
CA ASP A 210 4.16 13.43 -4.59
C ASP A 210 4.29 14.58 -5.60
N GLY A 211 4.74 14.22 -6.79
CA GLY A 211 4.87 15.14 -7.91
C GLY A 211 4.02 14.63 -9.06
N TRP A 212 2.73 14.97 -9.09
CA TRP A 212 1.97 14.93 -10.32
C TRP A 212 2.05 16.31 -10.99
N ALA A 213 2.34 16.34 -12.29
CA ALA A 213 2.54 17.58 -13.04
C ALA A 213 1.35 18.56 -12.89
N PRO A 214 1.54 19.88 -13.13
CA PRO A 214 0.44 20.84 -13.11
C PRO A 214 -0.54 20.56 -14.26
N VAL A 215 -1.59 19.79 -13.99
CA VAL A 215 -2.75 19.69 -14.87
C VAL A 215 -3.81 20.63 -14.32
N THR A 216 -3.97 21.77 -14.99
CA THR A 216 -4.83 22.90 -14.61
C THR A 216 -6.34 22.61 -14.63
N GLU A 217 -6.77 21.35 -14.62
CA GLU A 217 -8.19 20.97 -14.61
C GLU A 217 -8.56 20.00 -13.46
N TRP A 218 -7.58 19.46 -12.73
CA TRP A 218 -7.76 18.54 -11.59
C TRP A 218 -6.96 19.00 -10.36
N ALA A 219 -6.70 20.30 -10.27
CA ALA A 219 -5.63 20.88 -9.47
C ALA A 219 -6.01 21.12 -8.01
N ASP A 220 -6.14 20.04 -7.23
CA ASP A 220 -6.11 20.13 -5.78
C ASP A 220 -4.87 19.35 -5.25
N ASN A 221 -3.77 20.07 -5.07
CA ASN A 221 -2.75 19.83 -4.04
C ASN A 221 -1.60 18.78 -4.29
N TRP A 222 -1.51 18.13 -5.45
CA TRP A 222 -0.47 17.12 -5.82
C TRP A 222 0.93 17.66 -6.19
N LEU A 223 1.21 18.92 -5.88
CA LEU A 223 2.43 19.65 -6.27
C LEU A 223 3.17 20.15 -5.04
N SER A 224 3.68 19.24 -4.20
CA SER A 224 4.74 19.66 -3.28
C SER A 224 6.09 19.48 -3.98
N ASN A 225 6.83 20.59 -4.10
CA ASN A 225 8.28 20.50 -4.25
C ASN A 225 8.96 20.10 -2.92
N ASP A 226 8.15 19.89 -1.89
CA ASP A 226 8.58 19.47 -0.58
C ASP A 226 8.55 17.94 -0.55
N THR A 227 9.71 17.36 -0.28
CA THR A 227 9.85 16.01 0.26
C THR A 227 9.01 15.89 1.53
N PHE A 228 8.80 14.70 2.08
CA PHE A 228 8.30 14.48 3.47
C PHE A 228 6.81 14.21 3.68
N HIS A 229 6.01 13.97 2.62
CA HIS A 229 4.74 13.26 2.78
C HIS A 229 5.01 11.89 3.39
N GLU A 230 4.19 11.49 4.36
CA GLU A 230 4.45 10.34 5.21
C GLU A 230 5.01 9.16 4.43
N GLY A 231 6.11 8.57 4.87
CA GLY A 231 6.82 7.61 4.06
C GLY A 231 7.60 6.63 4.90
N PRO A 232 8.21 5.62 4.27
CA PRO A 232 8.81 4.48 4.95
C PRO A 232 10.15 4.83 5.63
N ILE A 233 10.41 6.09 5.97
CA ILE A 233 11.68 6.59 6.52
C ILE A 233 12.06 5.82 7.78
N ASP A 234 11.12 5.72 8.73
CA ASP A 234 11.37 5.06 10.01
C ASP A 234 11.70 3.57 9.81
N TYR A 235 10.97 2.89 8.92
CA TYR A 235 11.23 1.49 8.60
C TYR A 235 12.54 1.29 7.83
N ALA A 236 12.80 2.12 6.80
CA ALA A 236 14.04 2.10 6.04
C ALA A 236 15.26 2.28 6.94
N VAL A 237 15.19 3.21 7.89
CA VAL A 237 16.25 3.39 8.89
C VAL A 237 16.30 2.19 9.84
N ALA A 238 15.17 1.71 10.35
CA ALA A 238 15.15 0.58 11.29
C ALA A 238 15.79 -0.69 10.72
N VAL A 239 15.65 -0.97 9.42
CA VAL A 239 16.18 -2.19 8.78
C VAL A 239 17.48 -1.99 8.02
N ASN A 240 18.11 -0.81 8.10
CA ASN A 240 19.28 -0.45 7.30
C ASN A 240 19.03 -0.58 5.78
N GLY A 241 17.85 -0.16 5.35
CA GLY A 241 17.41 -0.11 3.96
C GLY A 241 18.17 0.88 3.09
N PHE A 242 18.14 0.66 1.77
CA PHE A 242 18.61 1.66 0.81
C PHE A 242 17.45 2.58 0.43
N SER A 243 17.58 3.85 0.80
CA SER A 243 16.61 4.91 0.51
C SER A 243 17.08 5.80 -0.62
N PHE A 244 16.14 6.27 -1.43
CA PHE A 244 16.38 7.19 -2.52
C PHE A 244 15.15 8.06 -2.77
N ASN A 245 15.33 9.07 -3.62
CA ASN A 245 14.27 9.82 -4.27
C ASN A 245 14.79 10.14 -5.67
N ILE A 246 13.91 10.06 -6.67
CA ILE A 246 14.23 10.41 -8.06
C ILE A 246 12.95 10.82 -8.78
N ASN A 247 13.02 11.81 -9.65
CA ASN A 247 11.92 12.21 -10.51
C ASN A 247 12.13 11.63 -11.92
N MET A 248 11.24 10.76 -12.40
CA MET A 248 11.47 10.07 -13.67
C MET A 248 11.12 10.96 -14.87
N MET A 249 12.06 11.83 -15.26
CA MET A 249 11.87 12.82 -16.32
C MET A 249 12.54 12.41 -17.63
N ASP A 250 13.69 11.74 -17.57
CA ASP A 250 14.45 11.36 -18.75
C ASP A 250 15.16 10.00 -18.64
N GLY A 251 15.90 9.63 -19.69
CA GLY A 251 16.58 8.34 -19.78
C GLY A 251 17.75 8.15 -18.81
N ASN A 252 18.32 9.22 -18.24
CA ASN A 252 19.32 9.11 -17.18
C ASN A 252 18.66 8.69 -15.86
N ASP A 253 17.45 9.18 -15.60
CA ASP A 253 16.68 8.79 -14.42
C ASP A 253 16.28 7.31 -14.50
N ASP A 254 15.80 6.89 -15.68
CA ASP A 254 15.54 5.48 -16.01
C ASP A 254 16.79 4.62 -15.79
N TYR A 255 17.93 5.08 -16.27
CA TYR A 255 19.19 4.37 -16.11
C TYR A 255 19.59 4.24 -14.63
N ALA A 256 19.52 5.32 -13.85
CA ALA A 256 19.91 5.33 -12.44
C ALA A 256 18.98 4.45 -11.58
N LEU A 257 17.66 4.52 -11.80
CA LEU A 257 16.70 3.64 -11.12
C LEU A 257 16.96 2.17 -11.47
N LEU A 258 17.12 1.84 -12.75
CA LEU A 258 17.40 0.46 -13.17
C LEU A 258 18.78 -0.02 -12.69
N LYS A 259 19.78 0.87 -12.58
CA LYS A 259 21.11 0.58 -12.00
C LYS A 259 20.95 0.11 -10.55
N LEU A 260 20.09 0.76 -9.75
CA LEU A 260 19.76 0.33 -8.39
C LEU A 260 18.99 -0.99 -8.39
N LEU A 261 17.87 -1.07 -9.13
CA LEU A 261 16.97 -2.23 -9.07
C LEU A 261 17.65 -3.53 -9.49
N ARG A 262 18.53 -3.49 -10.50
CA ARG A 262 19.30 -4.66 -10.96
C ARG A 262 20.25 -5.25 -9.92
N LYS A 263 20.48 -4.54 -8.81
CA LYS A 263 21.21 -5.08 -7.66
C LYS A 263 20.37 -6.04 -6.80
N TYR A 264 19.05 -6.05 -7.00
CA TYR A 264 18.08 -6.87 -6.27
C TYR A 264 17.52 -7.97 -7.17
N PRO A 265 17.05 -9.11 -6.61
CA PRO A 265 16.44 -10.17 -7.40
C PRO A 265 15.10 -9.72 -7.99
N GLU A 266 15.03 -9.67 -9.31
CA GLU A 266 13.82 -9.34 -10.06
C GLU A 266 12.68 -10.33 -9.78
N GLY A 267 11.44 -9.83 -9.72
CA GLY A 267 10.25 -10.59 -9.34
C GLY A 267 10.13 -10.90 -7.84
N LYS A 268 11.19 -10.69 -7.07
CA LYS A 268 11.20 -10.84 -5.61
C LYS A 268 11.27 -9.52 -4.87
N SER A 269 11.47 -8.41 -5.57
CA SER A 269 11.83 -7.12 -4.97
C SER A 269 10.87 -6.00 -5.34
N ALA A 270 10.55 -5.16 -4.36
CA ALA A 270 9.64 -4.03 -4.50
C ALA A 270 10.38 -2.68 -4.34
N ILE A 271 9.84 -1.65 -4.98
CA ILE A 271 10.04 -0.27 -4.51
C ILE A 271 8.93 0.00 -3.50
N LEU A 272 9.29 0.32 -2.26
CA LEU A 272 8.35 0.72 -1.22
C LEU A 272 8.30 2.24 -1.17
N GLY A 273 7.13 2.82 -1.45
CA GLY A 273 6.92 4.27 -1.55
C GLY A 273 6.32 4.63 -2.90
N TRP A 274 6.64 5.81 -3.41
CA TRP A 274 6.19 6.28 -4.71
C TRP A 274 7.34 6.83 -5.53
N VAL A 275 7.35 6.58 -6.83
CA VAL A 275 8.33 7.13 -7.76
C VAL A 275 7.58 7.95 -8.81
N PRO A 276 7.68 9.29 -8.82
CA PRO A 276 7.00 10.14 -9.78
C PRO A 276 7.37 9.77 -11.21
N THR A 277 6.36 9.66 -12.05
CA THR A 277 6.50 9.13 -13.42
C THR A 277 6.26 10.22 -14.44
N HIS A 278 6.91 10.11 -15.60
CA HIS A 278 6.60 10.89 -16.78
C HIS A 278 5.11 10.77 -17.16
N PRO A 279 4.28 11.84 -17.05
CA PRO A 279 2.93 11.82 -17.57
C PRO A 279 3.00 11.89 -19.10
N PHE A 280 1.94 11.47 -19.79
CA PHE A 280 1.61 11.78 -21.20
C PHE A 280 1.76 10.71 -22.27
N VAL A 281 2.49 9.60 -22.11
CA VAL A 281 2.71 8.76 -23.32
C VAL A 281 1.82 7.53 -23.40
N TYR A 282 1.74 6.61 -22.43
CA TYR A 282 0.81 5.46 -22.56
C TYR A 282 0.43 4.83 -21.21
N GLY A 283 -0.87 4.76 -20.91
CA GLY A 283 -1.44 3.83 -19.92
C GLY A 283 -1.56 4.36 -18.50
N PHE A 284 -2.66 4.00 -17.85
CA PHE A 284 -2.95 4.22 -16.43
C PHE A 284 -2.08 3.28 -15.58
N SER A 285 -0.77 3.49 -15.56
CA SER A 285 0.13 2.80 -14.63
C SER A 285 0.78 3.83 -13.71
N GLU A 286 0.51 3.71 -12.42
CA GLU A 286 1.10 4.51 -11.34
C GLU A 286 2.56 4.13 -11.02
N MET A 287 3.28 3.59 -12.01
CA MET A 287 4.67 3.17 -11.88
C MET A 287 5.53 3.71 -13.03
N PRO A 288 6.85 3.88 -12.84
CA PRO A 288 7.73 4.38 -13.89
C PRO A 288 7.67 3.51 -15.15
N THR A 289 7.57 4.14 -16.32
CA THR A 289 7.49 3.47 -17.63
C THR A 289 8.67 2.52 -17.88
N CYS A 290 9.86 2.82 -17.35
CA CYS A 290 11.02 1.94 -17.45
C CYS A 290 10.87 0.60 -16.72
N LEU A 291 9.85 0.45 -15.87
CA LEU A 291 9.49 -0.82 -15.24
C LEU A 291 8.55 -1.67 -16.11
N ASN A 292 8.05 -1.15 -17.23
CA ASN A 292 7.31 -1.96 -18.19
C ASN A 292 8.16 -3.13 -18.68
N LEU A 293 7.56 -4.31 -18.80
CA LEU A 293 8.22 -5.57 -19.17
C LEU A 293 9.27 -6.07 -18.17
N THR A 294 9.54 -5.35 -17.08
CA THR A 294 10.32 -5.89 -15.94
C THR A 294 9.39 -6.66 -15.01
N SER A 295 9.90 -7.27 -13.95
CA SER A 295 9.08 -7.77 -12.82
C SER A 295 9.35 -7.06 -11.50
N TYR A 296 9.92 -5.85 -11.55
CA TYR A 296 9.89 -4.91 -10.43
C TYR A 296 8.51 -4.24 -10.36
N PHE A 297 8.10 -3.80 -9.17
CA PHE A 297 6.82 -3.14 -8.95
C PHE A 297 6.93 -2.16 -7.79
N VAL A 298 5.96 -1.26 -7.71
CA VAL A 298 5.85 -0.26 -6.64
C VAL A 298 4.75 -0.70 -5.67
N ALA A 299 5.05 -0.68 -4.38
CA ALA A 299 4.09 -0.82 -3.30
C ALA A 299 3.91 0.55 -2.63
N GLY A 300 2.77 1.20 -2.92
CA GLY A 300 2.49 2.58 -2.54
C GLY A 300 2.22 2.72 -1.04
N VAL A 301 3.17 3.28 -0.28
CA VAL A 301 3.07 3.51 1.18
C VAL A 301 3.12 4.98 1.58
N ASN A 302 3.02 5.91 0.62
CA ASN A 302 2.95 7.34 0.92
C ASN A 302 1.69 7.61 1.75
N GLY A 303 1.79 8.10 2.98
CA GLY A 303 0.64 8.18 3.89
C GLY A 303 0.55 7.04 4.91
N PHE A 304 1.53 6.14 4.97
CA PHE A 304 1.62 5.04 5.93
C PHE A 304 2.74 5.28 6.94
N SER A 305 2.36 5.72 8.14
CA SER A 305 3.26 6.02 9.26
C SER A 305 3.53 4.82 10.17
N ASN A 306 4.59 4.92 10.99
CA ASN A 306 4.95 3.95 12.04
C ASN A 306 5.22 2.52 11.55
N MET A 307 5.68 2.37 10.31
CA MET A 307 5.97 1.06 9.70
C MET A 307 7.01 0.27 10.49
N SER A 308 7.99 0.93 11.11
CA SER A 308 9.00 0.26 11.96
C SER A 308 8.40 -0.38 13.22
N VAL A 309 7.25 0.10 13.69
CA VAL A 309 6.51 -0.49 14.81
C VAL A 309 5.73 -1.70 14.32
N PHE A 310 4.94 -1.55 13.26
CA PHE A 310 4.13 -2.64 12.70
C PHE A 310 4.99 -3.81 12.20
N ALA A 311 6.13 -3.52 11.58
CA ALA A 311 7.08 -4.52 11.10
C ALA A 311 7.84 -5.26 12.20
N SER A 312 7.64 -4.90 13.48
CA SER A 312 8.24 -5.64 14.62
C SER A 312 7.45 -6.89 15.02
N PHE A 313 6.22 -7.05 14.52
CA PHE A 313 5.34 -8.18 14.86
C PHE A 313 5.56 -9.38 13.92
N PRO A 314 5.33 -10.62 14.41
CA PRO A 314 5.42 -11.82 13.59
C PRO A 314 4.44 -11.78 12.42
N ASP A 315 4.75 -12.53 11.36
CA ASP A 315 3.86 -12.66 10.20
C ASP A 315 2.43 -13.05 10.62
N SER A 316 1.45 -12.58 9.84
CA SER A 316 0.05 -12.89 10.11
C SER A 316 -0.21 -14.40 10.04
N ASN A 317 -1.16 -14.83 10.85
CA ASN A 317 -1.71 -16.18 10.87
C ASN A 317 -3.25 -16.18 10.88
N VAL A 318 -3.87 -15.04 10.53
CA VAL A 318 -5.33 -14.91 10.49
C VAL A 318 -5.85 -15.65 9.27
N GLY A 319 -6.93 -16.41 9.47
CA GLY A 319 -7.54 -17.22 8.41
C GLY A 319 -8.98 -16.84 8.14
N PHE A 320 -9.42 -17.14 6.92
CA PHE A 320 -10.78 -16.98 6.45
C PHE A 320 -11.46 -18.34 6.25
N PRO A 321 -12.79 -18.40 6.39
CA PRO A 321 -13.54 -19.60 6.04
C PRO A 321 -13.43 -19.91 4.55
N GLU A 322 -13.56 -21.18 4.19
CA GLU A 322 -13.65 -21.62 2.79
C GLU A 322 -14.90 -21.04 2.12
N GLY A 323 -14.84 -20.86 0.80
CA GLY A 323 -15.97 -20.38 0.01
C GLY A 323 -17.15 -21.34 0.04
N LYS A 324 -18.35 -20.79 0.19
CA LYS A 324 -19.60 -21.54 0.19
C LYS A 324 -20.30 -21.41 -1.15
N ALA A 325 -20.39 -22.53 -1.88
CA ALA A 325 -21.17 -22.59 -3.10
C ALA A 325 -22.67 -22.45 -2.82
N LEU A 326 -23.34 -21.58 -3.57
CA LEU A 326 -24.80 -21.51 -3.65
C LEU A 326 -25.29 -22.39 -4.81
N ALA A 327 -26.55 -22.84 -4.73
CA ALA A 327 -27.19 -23.47 -5.89
C ALA A 327 -27.40 -22.40 -6.98
N ALA A 328 -26.88 -22.67 -8.18
CA ALA A 328 -27.03 -21.82 -9.36
C ALA A 328 -27.99 -22.47 -10.37
N GLN A 329 -28.93 -21.68 -10.88
CA GLN A 329 -29.93 -22.09 -11.86
C GLN A 329 -29.98 -21.07 -13.00
N ALA A 330 -30.47 -21.51 -14.15
CA ALA A 330 -30.68 -20.66 -15.32
C ALA A 330 -31.59 -19.47 -14.97
N GLY A 331 -31.14 -18.24 -15.22
CA GLY A 331 -31.83 -16.99 -14.82
C GLY A 331 -31.47 -16.46 -13.42
N ASP A 332 -30.56 -17.10 -12.68
CA ASP A 332 -29.93 -16.46 -11.52
C ASP A 332 -28.91 -15.40 -11.96
N VAL A 333 -28.82 -14.31 -11.21
CA VAL A 333 -27.82 -13.26 -11.41
C VAL A 333 -27.03 -13.09 -10.11
N PHE A 334 -25.81 -13.61 -10.09
CA PHE A 334 -24.87 -13.49 -8.98
C PHE A 334 -24.09 -12.19 -9.08
N VAL A 335 -24.27 -11.33 -8.08
CA VAL A 335 -23.62 -10.02 -7.98
C VAL A 335 -22.67 -10.03 -6.78
N ASN A 336 -21.41 -9.72 -7.05
CA ASN A 336 -20.42 -9.40 -6.03
C ASN A 336 -20.15 -7.89 -6.07
N PHE A 337 -20.46 -7.18 -4.99
CA PHE A 337 -19.99 -5.80 -4.85
C PHE A 337 -18.52 -5.80 -4.46
N PHE A 338 -17.76 -4.88 -5.01
CA PHE A 338 -16.30 -4.92 -4.89
C PHE A 338 -15.71 -3.52 -4.69
N ALA A 339 -14.80 -3.40 -3.72
CA ALA A 339 -14.01 -2.20 -3.43
C ALA A 339 -12.53 -2.41 -3.83
N SER A 340 -12.02 -1.55 -4.70
CA SER A 340 -10.67 -1.62 -5.28
C SER A 340 -9.62 -0.86 -4.45
N ASP A 341 -8.39 -0.82 -4.97
CA ASP A 341 -7.25 -0.02 -4.49
C ASP A 341 -6.64 -0.52 -3.17
N GLY A 342 -6.90 -1.78 -2.82
CA GLY A 342 -6.22 -2.45 -1.70
C GLY A 342 -4.73 -2.69 -1.92
N ASP A 343 -4.22 -2.57 -3.14
CA ASP A 343 -2.79 -2.63 -3.47
C ASP A 343 -2.04 -1.34 -3.10
N ALA A 344 -2.75 -0.23 -2.97
CA ALA A 344 -2.24 1.02 -2.44
C ALA A 344 -2.34 0.99 -0.90
N LEU A 345 -1.23 0.72 -0.23
CA LEU A 345 -1.20 0.51 1.23
C LEU A 345 -1.63 1.76 2.02
N HIS A 346 -1.48 2.95 1.44
CA HIS A 346 -1.98 4.18 2.02
C HIS A 346 -3.52 4.31 1.97
N CYS A 347 -4.15 3.82 0.89
CA CYS A 347 -5.61 3.69 0.82
C CYS A 347 -6.11 2.76 1.92
N VAL A 348 -5.41 1.65 2.12
CA VAL A 348 -5.72 0.70 3.19
C VAL A 348 -5.53 1.35 4.57
N TYR A 349 -4.39 1.99 4.81
CA TYR A 349 -4.05 2.61 6.09
C TYR A 349 -5.00 3.76 6.47
N ARG A 350 -5.60 4.44 5.49
CA ARG A 350 -6.44 5.63 5.70
C ARG A 350 -7.90 5.39 5.29
N GLY A 351 -8.18 5.27 3.99
CA GLY A 351 -9.54 5.21 3.45
C GLY A 351 -10.31 3.99 3.91
N MET A 352 -9.76 2.79 3.65
CA MET A 352 -10.36 1.55 4.14
C MET A 352 -10.48 1.55 5.66
N PHE A 353 -9.46 2.03 6.38
CA PHE A 353 -9.50 2.12 7.84
C PHE A 353 -10.64 3.02 8.35
N SER A 354 -10.84 4.17 7.72
CA SER A 354 -11.95 5.08 8.01
C SER A 354 -13.30 4.39 7.83
N ALA A 355 -13.49 3.66 6.73
CA ALA A 355 -14.73 2.92 6.47
C ALA A 355 -15.01 1.79 7.48
N PHE A 356 -13.97 1.30 8.17
CA PHE A 356 -14.09 0.26 9.20
C PHE A 356 -14.22 0.84 10.62
N THR A 357 -13.96 2.15 10.79
CA THR A 357 -13.90 2.83 12.10
C THR A 357 -14.78 4.07 12.12
N THR A 358 -14.22 5.24 11.80
CA THR A 358 -14.81 6.57 11.99
C THR A 358 -16.01 6.85 11.08
N ARG A 359 -15.99 6.31 9.85
CA ARG A 359 -17.05 6.44 8.84
C ARG A 359 -17.75 5.11 8.58
N LYS A 360 -17.82 4.24 9.59
CA LYS A 360 -18.43 2.92 9.46
C LYS A 360 -19.94 3.04 9.18
N ASP A 361 -20.33 2.61 7.99
CA ASP A 361 -21.70 2.59 7.48
C ASP A 361 -22.67 1.79 8.38
N GLU A 362 -23.93 2.21 8.51
CA GLU A 362 -24.95 1.47 9.28
C GLU A 362 -25.39 0.13 8.62
N ASN A 363 -25.18 0.02 7.32
CA ASN A 363 -25.39 -1.16 6.48
C ASN A 363 -24.13 -2.03 6.37
N PHE A 364 -23.06 -1.72 7.11
CA PHE A 364 -21.81 -2.49 7.11
C PHE A 364 -22.06 -3.97 7.37
N GLY A 365 -21.77 -4.81 6.37
CA GLY A 365 -21.98 -6.26 6.40
C GLY A 365 -23.41 -6.75 6.15
N ARG A 366 -24.39 -5.86 5.90
CA ARG A 366 -25.78 -6.26 5.60
C ARG A 366 -25.94 -6.83 4.18
N ILE A 367 -25.13 -6.37 3.25
CA ILE A 367 -25.01 -6.92 1.89
C ILE A 367 -23.60 -7.49 1.73
N PRO A 368 -23.42 -8.73 1.22
CA PRO A 368 -22.11 -9.28 0.91
C PRO A 368 -21.30 -8.38 -0.03
N MET A 369 -20.02 -8.19 0.30
CA MET A 369 -19.08 -7.38 -0.48
C MET A 369 -17.67 -7.94 -0.36
N THR A 370 -16.84 -7.67 -1.36
CA THR A 370 -15.40 -7.98 -1.33
C THR A 370 -14.61 -6.68 -1.21
N TRP A 371 -13.67 -6.61 -0.28
CA TRP A 371 -12.66 -5.56 -0.26
C TRP A 371 -11.32 -6.08 -0.78
N THR A 372 -10.60 -5.29 -1.55
CA THR A 372 -9.21 -5.62 -1.88
C THR A 372 -8.26 -5.25 -0.76
N ILE A 373 -7.18 -6.00 -0.63
CA ILE A 373 -6.08 -5.70 0.30
C ILE A 373 -4.76 -6.28 -0.22
N SER A 374 -3.66 -5.59 0.02
CA SER A 374 -2.34 -6.10 -0.34
C SER A 374 -1.91 -7.22 0.60
N PRO A 375 -1.63 -8.44 0.08
CA PRO A 375 -1.15 -9.55 0.90
C PRO A 375 0.26 -9.29 1.46
N ILE A 376 0.99 -8.29 0.93
CA ILE A 376 2.26 -7.83 1.48
C ILE A 376 2.12 -7.44 2.95
N LEU A 377 0.98 -6.86 3.37
CA LEU A 377 0.77 -6.43 4.75
C LEU A 377 0.86 -7.59 5.75
N ALA A 378 0.55 -8.82 5.36
CA ALA A 378 0.68 -10.00 6.22
C ALA A 378 2.15 -10.28 6.64
N ASN A 379 3.14 -9.78 5.89
CA ASN A 379 4.55 -9.82 6.23
C ASN A 379 5.11 -8.45 6.65
N LEU A 380 4.76 -7.37 5.95
CA LEU A 380 5.29 -6.02 6.20
C LEU A 380 4.71 -5.36 7.46
N ALA A 381 3.38 -5.38 7.62
CA ALA A 381 2.68 -4.73 8.73
C ALA A 381 1.53 -5.62 9.24
N PRO A 382 1.85 -6.77 9.86
CA PRO A 382 0.85 -7.77 10.24
C PRO A 382 -0.29 -7.23 11.10
N PRO A 383 -0.08 -6.32 12.08
CA PRO A 383 -1.19 -5.76 12.85
C PRO A 383 -2.23 -5.01 12.00
N VAL A 384 -1.80 -4.28 10.96
CA VAL A 384 -2.69 -3.59 10.02
C VAL A 384 -3.50 -4.60 9.22
N TYR A 385 -2.85 -5.65 8.69
CA TYR A 385 -3.54 -6.73 8.00
C TYR A 385 -4.55 -7.46 8.89
N ASN A 386 -4.13 -7.81 10.10
CA ASN A 386 -4.91 -8.54 11.09
C ASN A 386 -6.17 -7.78 11.50
N PHE A 387 -6.09 -6.45 11.63
CA PHE A 387 -7.24 -5.60 11.91
C PHE A 387 -8.36 -5.85 10.88
N PHE A 388 -8.07 -5.70 9.58
CA PHE A 388 -9.08 -5.90 8.54
C PHE A 388 -9.56 -7.35 8.45
N ALA A 389 -8.63 -8.31 8.55
CA ALA A 389 -8.98 -9.72 8.49
C ALA A 389 -9.91 -10.17 9.63
N ARG A 390 -9.79 -9.56 10.81
CA ARG A 390 -10.68 -9.82 11.96
C ARG A 390 -11.98 -9.00 11.92
N GLN A 391 -11.97 -7.83 11.28
CA GLN A 391 -13.10 -6.88 11.29
C GLN A 391 -14.01 -6.98 10.05
N VAL A 392 -13.55 -7.60 8.96
CA VAL A 392 -14.40 -7.79 7.78
C VAL A 392 -15.63 -8.62 8.15
N PRO A 393 -16.85 -8.19 7.76
CA PRO A 393 -18.07 -8.91 8.14
C PRO A 393 -18.07 -10.37 7.65
N PRO A 394 -18.68 -11.32 8.38
CA PRO A 394 -18.74 -12.72 7.94
C PRO A 394 -19.46 -12.96 6.60
N THR A 395 -20.28 -12.01 6.15
CA THR A 395 -20.95 -12.01 4.84
C THR A 395 -20.05 -11.50 3.71
N SER A 396 -18.97 -10.81 4.06
CA SER A 396 -18.02 -10.14 3.17
C SER A 396 -16.67 -10.87 3.23
N ASP A 397 -15.76 -10.54 2.31
CA ASP A 397 -14.42 -11.12 2.31
C ASP A 397 -13.34 -10.13 1.83
N LEU A 398 -12.10 -10.61 1.82
CA LEU A 398 -10.95 -9.91 1.27
C LEU A 398 -10.42 -10.65 0.03
N ALA A 399 -10.02 -9.89 -0.99
CA ALA A 399 -9.31 -10.36 -2.16
C ALA A 399 -7.89 -9.76 -2.23
N ALA A 400 -6.94 -10.53 -2.74
CA ALA A 400 -5.57 -10.06 -2.91
C ALA A 400 -5.49 -9.01 -4.03
N ALA A 401 -4.82 -7.90 -3.74
CA ALA A 401 -4.45 -6.87 -4.71
C ALA A 401 -2.95 -6.59 -4.55
N TRP A 402 -2.13 -6.98 -5.53
CA TRP A 402 -0.68 -7.05 -5.31
C TRP A 402 0.00 -5.69 -5.24
N ALA A 403 -0.02 -4.97 -6.36
CA ALA A 403 0.70 -3.74 -6.60
C ALA A 403 0.06 -3.02 -7.80
N ASN A 404 0.26 -1.71 -7.89
CA ASN A 404 -0.24 -0.92 -9.01
C ASN A 404 0.64 -1.12 -10.26
N LYS A 405 0.60 -2.33 -10.80
CA LYS A 405 1.33 -2.76 -11.97
C LYS A 405 0.47 -3.63 -12.88
N VAL A 406 0.43 -3.24 -14.15
CA VAL A 406 -0.07 -4.11 -15.21
C VAL A 406 1.01 -5.12 -15.56
N HIS A 407 0.78 -6.38 -15.20
CA HIS A 407 1.62 -7.48 -15.61
C HIS A 407 1.29 -7.91 -17.03
N THR A 408 2.32 -8.34 -17.76
CA THR A 408 2.16 -8.92 -19.09
C THR A 408 2.84 -10.28 -19.17
N VAL A 409 2.46 -11.08 -20.17
CA VAL A 409 3.15 -12.36 -20.47
C VAL A 409 4.61 -12.16 -20.91
N HIS A 410 5.02 -10.91 -21.12
CA HIS A 410 6.37 -10.52 -21.56
C HIS A 410 7.24 -10.01 -20.41
N ASP A 411 6.73 -9.95 -19.18
CA ASP A 411 7.51 -9.55 -18.01
C ASP A 411 8.69 -10.52 -17.80
N THR A 412 9.91 -9.97 -17.72
CA THR A 412 11.20 -10.70 -17.68
C THR A 412 11.30 -11.80 -16.62
N ALA A 413 10.64 -11.64 -15.47
CA ALA A 413 10.61 -12.62 -14.39
C ALA A 413 9.17 -12.91 -13.92
N LEU A 414 8.20 -12.97 -14.86
CA LEU A 414 6.78 -13.20 -14.56
C LEU A 414 6.54 -14.39 -13.63
N ALA A 415 7.19 -15.53 -13.90
CA ALA A 415 7.03 -16.73 -13.09
C ALA A 415 7.49 -16.54 -11.63
N GLU A 416 8.46 -15.66 -11.40
CA GLU A 416 8.96 -15.34 -10.07
C GLU A 416 8.01 -14.40 -9.33
N VAL A 417 7.60 -13.31 -9.96
CA VAL A 417 6.66 -12.36 -9.33
C VAL A 417 5.33 -13.00 -9.01
N THR A 418 4.77 -13.82 -9.91
CA THR A 418 3.49 -14.48 -9.65
C THR A 418 3.59 -15.53 -8.54
N ARG A 419 4.74 -16.23 -8.42
CA ARG A 419 4.99 -17.11 -7.28
C ARG A 419 5.05 -16.33 -5.98
N ASN A 420 5.72 -15.18 -6.00
CA ASN A 420 5.86 -14.29 -4.85
C ASN A 420 4.50 -13.73 -4.40
N ILE A 421 3.66 -13.28 -5.35
CA ILE A 421 2.25 -12.90 -5.12
C ILE A 421 1.53 -14.03 -4.41
N LYS A 422 1.61 -15.25 -4.95
CA LYS A 422 0.89 -16.40 -4.38
C LYS A 422 1.39 -16.79 -2.99
N GLN A 423 2.69 -16.72 -2.74
CA GLN A 423 3.27 -16.99 -1.42
C GLN A 423 2.74 -16.02 -0.36
N HIS A 424 2.68 -14.73 -0.66
CA HIS A 424 2.12 -13.72 0.24
C HIS A 424 0.60 -13.88 0.39
N ALA A 425 -0.12 -14.17 -0.70
CA ALA A 425 -1.56 -14.42 -0.62
C ALA A 425 -1.87 -15.66 0.24
N ASN A 426 -1.05 -16.71 0.17
CA ASN A 426 -1.18 -17.87 1.05
C ASN A 426 -0.88 -17.53 2.52
N LEU A 427 0.13 -16.68 2.80
CA LEU A 427 0.40 -16.17 4.15
C LEU A 427 -0.80 -15.40 4.70
N ALA A 428 -1.43 -14.59 3.85
CA ALA A 428 -2.64 -13.82 4.13
C ALA A 428 -3.95 -14.65 4.05
N ASN A 429 -3.89 -15.95 3.72
CA ASN A 429 -5.08 -16.78 3.47
C ASN A 429 -6.12 -16.14 2.50
N LEU A 430 -5.62 -15.51 1.44
CA LEU A 430 -6.41 -14.92 0.36
C LEU A 430 -6.42 -15.88 -0.85
N GLY A 431 -7.59 -16.47 -1.11
CA GLY A 431 -7.82 -17.40 -2.22
C GLY A 431 -8.21 -16.73 -3.54
N ILE A 432 -8.69 -15.49 -3.48
CA ILE A 432 -9.10 -14.68 -4.64
C ILE A 432 -8.02 -13.65 -4.95
N ASN A 433 -7.67 -13.52 -6.23
CA ASN A 433 -6.77 -12.49 -6.71
C ASN A 433 -7.50 -11.51 -7.63
N TRP A 434 -7.36 -10.22 -7.41
CA TRP A 434 -7.80 -9.19 -8.34
C TRP A 434 -6.60 -8.65 -9.11
N THR A 435 -6.75 -8.57 -10.43
CA THR A 435 -5.70 -8.08 -11.32
C THR A 435 -6.06 -6.71 -11.91
N VAL A 436 -5.29 -5.69 -11.53
CA VAL A 436 -5.38 -4.34 -12.09
C VAL A 436 -4.94 -4.40 -13.55
N HIS A 437 -5.90 -4.36 -14.47
CA HIS A 437 -5.72 -4.41 -15.93
C HIS A 437 -4.93 -5.61 -16.52
N SER A 438 -4.47 -6.56 -15.71
CA SER A 438 -3.72 -7.72 -16.19
C SER A 438 -4.67 -8.85 -16.55
N ALA A 439 -4.37 -9.57 -17.63
CA ALA A 439 -5.15 -10.73 -18.06
C ALA A 439 -4.87 -11.97 -17.19
N GLU A 440 -5.75 -12.97 -17.21
CA GLU A 440 -5.64 -14.18 -16.36
C GLU A 440 -4.32 -14.94 -16.57
N GLU A 441 -3.76 -14.90 -17.77
CA GLU A 441 -2.57 -15.65 -18.16
C GLU A 441 -1.33 -15.20 -17.37
N THR A 442 -1.33 -13.94 -16.92
CA THR A 442 -0.24 -13.36 -16.11
C THR A 442 -0.20 -13.94 -14.70
N GLN A 443 -1.29 -14.56 -14.26
CA GLN A 443 -1.41 -15.19 -12.95
C GLN A 443 -0.95 -16.64 -12.93
N LEU A 444 -0.60 -17.21 -14.10
CA LEU A 444 -0.01 -18.54 -14.25
C LEU A 444 -0.70 -19.57 -13.34
N ALA A 445 -2.03 -19.68 -13.48
CA ALA A 445 -2.87 -20.46 -12.57
C ALA A 445 -2.54 -21.97 -12.55
N ASP A 446 -1.86 -22.46 -13.59
CA ASP A 446 -1.26 -23.80 -13.67
C ASP A 446 -0.15 -24.02 -12.63
N LYS A 447 0.52 -22.94 -12.21
CA LYS A 447 1.62 -22.94 -11.23
C LYS A 447 1.20 -22.35 -9.89
N ASN A 448 0.17 -21.52 -9.87
CA ASN A 448 -0.32 -20.79 -8.70
C ASN A 448 -1.83 -21.05 -8.54
N GLU A 449 -2.21 -22.04 -7.74
CA GLU A 449 -3.61 -22.43 -7.57
C GLU A 449 -4.43 -21.33 -6.87
N TRP A 450 -5.22 -20.57 -7.63
CA TRP A 450 -6.19 -19.60 -7.12
C TRP A 450 -7.60 -20.21 -7.05
N ASP A 451 -8.39 -19.80 -6.06
CA ASP A 451 -9.82 -20.15 -6.05
C ASP A 451 -10.57 -19.39 -7.13
N GLY A 452 -10.22 -18.11 -7.31
CA GLY A 452 -10.78 -17.23 -8.32
C GLY A 452 -9.84 -16.09 -8.69
N ILE A 453 -10.00 -15.58 -9.92
CA ILE A 453 -9.31 -14.40 -10.44
C ILE A 453 -10.36 -13.39 -10.94
N ILE A 454 -10.33 -12.18 -10.39
CA ILE A 454 -11.13 -11.05 -10.85
C ILE A 454 -10.28 -10.21 -11.80
N VAL A 455 -10.68 -10.10 -13.06
CA VAL A 455 -9.90 -9.41 -14.10
C VAL A 455 -10.37 -7.97 -14.28
N GLY A 456 -9.42 -7.02 -14.28
CA GLY A 456 -9.61 -5.65 -14.74
C GLY A 456 -9.90 -4.63 -13.65
N TYR A 457 -9.45 -3.39 -13.87
CA TYR A 457 -9.68 -2.27 -12.96
C TYR A 457 -11.14 -1.79 -13.06
N SER A 458 -11.53 -1.22 -14.20
CA SER A 458 -12.91 -0.82 -14.50
C SER A 458 -13.44 -1.54 -15.76
N ASN A 459 -14.60 -2.17 -15.62
CA ASN A 459 -15.44 -2.64 -16.73
C ASN A 459 -14.77 -3.60 -17.74
N SER A 460 -14.00 -4.60 -17.28
CA SER A 460 -13.45 -5.62 -18.19
C SER A 460 -14.50 -6.52 -18.83
N ARG A 461 -15.66 -6.67 -18.19
CA ARG A 461 -16.80 -7.51 -18.62
C ARG A 461 -16.43 -8.93 -19.05
N VAL A 462 -15.35 -9.48 -18.47
CA VAL A 462 -14.98 -10.88 -18.69
C VAL A 462 -16.08 -11.78 -18.13
N GLU A 463 -16.71 -12.57 -18.99
CA GLU A 463 -17.70 -13.55 -18.55
C GLU A 463 -17.07 -14.63 -17.69
N ALA A 464 -17.84 -15.12 -16.71
CA ALA A 464 -17.37 -16.16 -15.81
C ALA A 464 -17.07 -17.46 -16.56
N LYS A 465 -15.84 -17.95 -16.37
CA LYS A 465 -15.28 -19.15 -16.98
C LYS A 465 -14.35 -19.87 -16.02
N LEU A 466 -14.03 -21.13 -16.29
CA LEU A 466 -12.87 -21.76 -15.67
C LEU A 466 -11.60 -21.32 -16.40
N SER A 467 -10.51 -21.13 -15.65
CA SER A 467 -9.25 -20.70 -16.25
C SER A 467 -8.75 -21.72 -17.26
N LYS A 468 -8.22 -21.22 -18.38
CA LYS A 468 -7.60 -22.06 -19.43
C LYS A 468 -6.35 -22.80 -18.94
N LEU A 469 -5.64 -22.22 -17.97
CA LEU A 469 -4.41 -22.78 -17.41
C LEU A 469 -4.69 -23.75 -16.26
N ASN A 470 -5.75 -23.52 -15.49
CA ASN A 470 -6.14 -24.40 -14.40
C ASN A 470 -7.68 -24.42 -14.22
N PRO A 471 -8.36 -25.54 -14.57
CA PRO A 471 -9.81 -25.62 -14.49
C PRO A 471 -10.36 -25.60 -13.05
N LYS A 472 -9.52 -25.60 -12.02
CA LYS A 472 -9.94 -25.40 -10.61
C LYS A 472 -10.07 -23.93 -10.21
N THR A 473 -9.67 -23.01 -11.08
CA THR A 473 -9.72 -21.56 -10.84
C THR A 473 -10.86 -20.95 -11.63
N ALA A 474 -11.79 -20.28 -10.95
CA ALA A 474 -12.83 -19.49 -11.60
C ALA A 474 -12.26 -18.12 -12.05
N VAL A 475 -12.71 -17.59 -13.18
CA VAL A 475 -12.23 -16.31 -13.71
C VAL A 475 -13.43 -15.51 -14.19
N TRP A 476 -13.54 -14.26 -13.76
CA TRP A 476 -14.60 -13.34 -14.19
C TRP A 476 -14.10 -11.89 -14.13
N GLY A 477 -14.84 -10.97 -14.73
CA GLY A 477 -14.44 -9.58 -14.85
C GLY A 477 -15.08 -8.64 -13.83
N THR A 478 -14.48 -7.45 -13.70
CA THR A 478 -15.17 -6.28 -13.14
C THR A 478 -16.13 -5.67 -14.16
N TRP A 479 -17.23 -5.13 -13.67
CA TRP A 479 -18.30 -4.50 -14.42
C TRP A 479 -18.56 -3.12 -13.81
N SER A 480 -18.73 -2.11 -14.67
CA SER A 480 -19.10 -0.76 -14.25
C SER A 480 -20.18 -0.23 -15.17
N PHE A 481 -21.17 0.43 -14.58
CA PHE A 481 -22.30 1.04 -15.28
C PHE A 481 -22.55 2.39 -14.62
N GLY A 482 -22.02 3.46 -15.22
CA GLY A 482 -21.94 4.77 -14.60
C GLY A 482 -20.97 4.78 -13.42
N GLU A 483 -19.91 5.55 -13.50
CA GLU A 483 -18.94 5.66 -12.40
C GLU A 483 -19.64 6.20 -11.13
N HIS A 484 -19.93 5.30 -10.18
CA HIS A 484 -20.63 5.60 -8.92
C HIS A 484 -22.09 6.08 -9.07
N VAL A 485 -22.77 5.76 -10.17
CA VAL A 485 -24.17 6.16 -10.39
C VAL A 485 -25.10 4.98 -10.12
N ILE A 486 -25.85 5.03 -9.02
CA ILE A 486 -26.73 3.93 -8.58
C ILE A 486 -27.78 3.57 -9.64
N ASP A 487 -28.37 4.57 -10.31
CA ASP A 487 -29.35 4.34 -11.38
C ASP A 487 -28.75 3.55 -12.54
N GLU A 488 -27.58 3.98 -13.03
CA GLU A 488 -26.87 3.32 -14.13
C GLU A 488 -26.41 1.91 -13.75
N ALA A 489 -25.96 1.71 -12.49
CA ALA A 489 -25.64 0.40 -11.94
C ALA A 489 -26.84 -0.55 -12.02
N VAL A 490 -28.00 -0.11 -11.54
CA VAL A 490 -29.23 -0.91 -11.56
C VAL A 490 -29.66 -1.20 -12.99
N GLU A 491 -29.77 -0.19 -13.85
CA GLU A 491 -30.21 -0.36 -15.24
C GLU A 491 -29.26 -1.25 -16.04
N GLY A 492 -27.94 -1.06 -15.89
CA GLY A 492 -26.93 -1.88 -16.56
C GLY A 492 -26.94 -3.34 -16.13
N ILE A 493 -27.13 -3.61 -14.84
CA ILE A 493 -27.27 -4.99 -14.32
C ILE A 493 -28.51 -5.66 -14.90
N ARG A 494 -29.65 -4.95 -14.92
CA ARG A 494 -30.92 -5.47 -15.48
C ARG A 494 -30.79 -5.75 -16.97
N GLN A 495 -30.20 -4.83 -17.73
CA GLN A 495 -29.97 -5.00 -19.16
C GLN A 495 -29.16 -6.27 -19.43
N CYS A 496 -28.08 -6.51 -18.68
CA CYS A 496 -27.28 -7.72 -18.83
C CYS A 496 -28.07 -9.00 -18.48
N ALA A 497 -28.96 -8.93 -17.50
CA ALA A 497 -29.83 -10.05 -17.13
C ALA A 497 -30.86 -10.37 -18.23
N GLU A 498 -31.48 -9.34 -18.82
CA GLU A 498 -32.45 -9.45 -19.92
C GLU A 498 -31.81 -10.01 -21.19
N GLU A 499 -30.62 -9.52 -21.57
CA GLU A 499 -29.88 -9.96 -22.77
C GLU A 499 -29.54 -11.46 -22.74
N ARG A 500 -29.37 -12.04 -21.54
CA ARG A 500 -29.06 -13.47 -21.37
C ARG A 500 -30.28 -14.41 -21.45
N GLN A 501 -31.50 -13.87 -21.54
CA GLN A 501 -32.77 -14.60 -21.70
C GLN A 501 -32.98 -15.80 -20.74
N GLY A 502 -32.30 -15.81 -19.59
CA GLY A 502 -32.44 -16.88 -18.60
C GLY A 502 -31.87 -18.25 -18.99
N ASN A 503 -31.00 -18.36 -20.01
CA ASN A 503 -30.44 -19.65 -20.44
C ASN A 503 -29.34 -20.17 -19.49
N GLU A 504 -28.57 -19.27 -18.87
CA GLU A 504 -27.48 -19.59 -17.95
C GLU A 504 -27.40 -18.56 -16.81
N PRO A 505 -26.90 -18.93 -15.61
CA PRO A 505 -26.65 -17.99 -14.53
C PRO A 505 -25.56 -16.97 -14.91
N LEU A 506 -25.79 -15.70 -14.55
CA LEU A 506 -24.86 -14.59 -14.73
C LEU A 506 -24.05 -14.33 -13.47
N PHE A 507 -22.77 -14.00 -13.64
CA PHE A 507 -21.82 -13.73 -12.56
C PHE A 507 -21.08 -12.44 -12.88
N MET A 508 -21.15 -11.45 -12.00
CA MET A 508 -20.55 -10.14 -12.20
C MET A 508 -20.00 -9.57 -10.90
N SER A 509 -18.82 -8.95 -10.97
CA SER A 509 -18.31 -8.11 -9.88
C SER A 509 -18.51 -6.63 -10.22
N ILE A 510 -19.32 -5.95 -9.43
CA ILE A 510 -19.68 -4.54 -9.59
C ILE A 510 -18.72 -3.70 -8.76
N LEU A 511 -17.91 -2.89 -9.44
CA LEU A 511 -17.00 -1.97 -8.78
C LEU A 511 -17.79 -0.81 -8.15
N LEU A 512 -17.71 -0.67 -6.83
CA LEU A 512 -18.29 0.47 -6.12
C LEU A 512 -17.33 1.65 -6.02
N GLY A 513 -16.02 1.37 -6.07
CA GLY A 513 -14.99 2.39 -6.06
C GLY A 513 -13.69 1.97 -5.39
N ALA A 514 -12.76 2.90 -5.44
CA ALA A 514 -11.47 2.84 -4.78
C ALA A 514 -11.59 3.18 -3.28
N ALA A 515 -10.85 2.46 -2.43
CA ALA A 515 -10.88 2.63 -0.97
C ALA A 515 -10.18 3.91 -0.47
N PHE A 516 -10.52 5.07 -1.05
CA PHE A 516 -10.12 6.42 -0.60
C PHE A 516 -11.27 7.07 0.21
N ASP A 517 -11.72 8.27 -0.17
CA ASP A 517 -12.61 9.14 0.62
C ASP A 517 -14.06 8.64 0.67
N LYS A 518 -14.62 8.18 -0.46
CA LYS A 518 -16.02 7.72 -0.53
C LYS A 518 -16.26 6.29 -0.01
N SER A 519 -15.21 5.65 0.50
CA SER A 519 -15.25 4.26 0.97
C SER A 519 -16.22 4.03 2.14
N GLY A 520 -16.50 5.08 2.92
CA GLY A 520 -17.47 5.04 4.02
C GLY A 520 -18.90 4.70 3.60
N ASP A 521 -19.28 4.98 2.34
CA ASP A 521 -20.67 4.83 1.89
C ASP A 521 -20.90 3.55 1.06
N PHE A 522 -19.87 2.72 0.86
CA PHE A 522 -19.94 1.57 -0.05
C PHE A 522 -21.03 0.56 0.31
N TYR A 523 -21.23 0.27 1.60
CA TYR A 523 -22.30 -0.65 2.01
C TYR A 523 -23.70 -0.04 1.80
N SER A 524 -23.88 1.25 2.00
CA SER A 524 -25.14 1.93 1.64
C SER A 524 -25.38 1.91 0.13
N GLN A 525 -24.36 2.16 -0.70
CA GLN A 525 -24.48 2.06 -2.15
C GLN A 525 -24.85 0.64 -2.59
N ALA A 526 -24.16 -0.38 -2.08
CA ALA A 526 -24.47 -1.78 -2.31
C ALA A 526 -25.92 -2.11 -1.95
N ARG A 527 -26.39 -1.62 -0.79
CA ARG A 527 -27.76 -1.81 -0.32
C ARG A 527 -28.79 -1.15 -1.23
N MET A 528 -28.56 0.08 -1.64
CA MET A 528 -29.46 0.80 -2.55
C MET A 528 -29.59 0.10 -3.91
N ILE A 529 -28.48 -0.39 -4.46
CA ILE A 529 -28.50 -1.18 -5.70
C ILE A 529 -29.28 -2.48 -5.46
N ALA A 530 -28.96 -3.21 -4.38
CA ALA A 530 -29.58 -4.49 -4.07
C ALA A 530 -31.10 -4.42 -3.91
N ASP A 531 -31.60 -3.44 -3.16
CA ASP A 531 -33.03 -3.26 -2.91
C ASP A 531 -33.78 -2.97 -4.21
N ARG A 532 -33.22 -2.12 -5.07
CA ARG A 532 -33.81 -1.83 -6.37
C ARG A 532 -33.81 -3.02 -7.31
N LEU A 533 -32.78 -3.86 -7.27
CA LEU A 533 -32.77 -5.10 -8.04
C LEU A 533 -33.84 -6.09 -7.54
N PHE A 534 -34.02 -6.24 -6.22
CA PHE A 534 -35.06 -7.09 -5.64
C PHE A 534 -36.48 -6.64 -5.98
N ASP A 535 -36.73 -5.33 -6.01
CA ASP A 535 -38.04 -4.75 -6.35
C ASP A 535 -38.28 -4.63 -7.88
N GLY A 536 -37.38 -5.18 -8.70
CA GLY A 536 -37.40 -5.02 -10.15
C GLY A 536 -38.47 -5.84 -10.89
N PRO A 537 -38.98 -5.35 -12.04
CA PRO A 537 -40.01 -6.03 -12.82
C PRO A 537 -39.45 -7.10 -13.78
N ASP A 538 -38.13 -7.27 -13.86
CA ASP A 538 -37.44 -8.11 -14.85
C ASP A 538 -37.57 -9.63 -14.60
N GLY A 539 -38.03 -10.04 -13.42
CA GLY A 539 -38.20 -11.44 -13.04
C GLY A 539 -36.89 -12.22 -12.84
N ALA A 540 -35.73 -11.55 -12.86
CA ALA A 540 -34.44 -12.16 -12.62
C ALA A 540 -34.26 -12.48 -11.12
N ARG A 541 -33.48 -13.54 -10.83
CA ARG A 541 -33.21 -13.95 -9.43
C ARG A 541 -31.84 -13.46 -9.00
N TYR A 542 -31.81 -12.25 -8.46
CA TYR A 542 -30.60 -11.63 -7.94
C TYR A 542 -30.10 -12.31 -6.67
N LYS A 543 -28.81 -12.63 -6.64
CA LYS A 543 -28.10 -13.26 -5.51
C LYS A 543 -26.83 -12.48 -5.21
N PHE A 544 -26.72 -11.93 -4.01
CA PHE A 544 -25.55 -11.18 -3.58
C PHE A 544 -24.57 -12.10 -2.85
N VAL A 545 -23.32 -12.13 -3.29
CA VAL A 545 -22.27 -13.00 -2.75
C VAL A 545 -20.95 -12.24 -2.69
N ASN A 546 -20.06 -12.63 -1.77
CA ASN A 546 -18.67 -12.18 -1.80
C ASN A 546 -17.88 -12.94 -2.90
N ALA A 547 -16.62 -12.55 -3.16
CA ALA A 547 -15.85 -13.13 -4.26
C ALA A 547 -15.51 -14.60 -4.05
N ARG A 548 -15.24 -15.02 -2.81
CA ARG A 548 -14.92 -16.42 -2.47
C ARG A 548 -16.12 -17.34 -2.68
N ASP A 549 -17.31 -16.91 -2.27
CA ASP A 549 -18.57 -17.62 -2.50
C ASP A 549 -18.94 -17.61 -3.99
N MET A 550 -18.66 -16.51 -4.71
CA MET A 550 -18.82 -16.43 -6.16
C MET A 550 -17.97 -17.48 -6.88
N ALA A 551 -16.68 -17.59 -6.53
CA ALA A 551 -15.78 -18.60 -7.10
C ALA A 551 -16.27 -20.03 -6.81
N ALA A 552 -16.65 -20.32 -5.56
CA ALA A 552 -17.18 -21.63 -5.17
C ALA A 552 -18.48 -21.98 -5.92
N THR A 553 -19.39 -21.01 -6.05
CA THR A 553 -20.67 -21.14 -6.75
C THR A 553 -20.46 -21.43 -8.23
N TYR A 554 -19.60 -20.67 -8.92
CA TYR A 554 -19.34 -20.87 -10.33
C TYR A 554 -18.73 -22.26 -10.61
N LYS A 555 -17.74 -22.68 -9.79
CA LYS A 555 -17.15 -24.02 -9.90
C LYS A 555 -18.19 -25.12 -9.70
N GLY A 556 -19.03 -25.00 -8.66
CA GLY A 556 -20.11 -25.95 -8.39
C GLY A 556 -21.14 -26.03 -9.51
N TYR A 557 -21.46 -24.90 -10.16
CA TYR A 557 -22.34 -24.85 -11.32
C TYR A 557 -21.76 -25.64 -12.50
N VAL A 558 -20.51 -25.39 -12.87
CA VAL A 558 -19.86 -26.07 -14.01
C VAL A 558 -19.69 -27.57 -13.74
N GLU A 559 -19.32 -27.97 -12.52
CA GLU A 559 -19.28 -29.38 -12.11
C GLU A 559 -20.65 -30.06 -12.21
N GLY A 560 -21.73 -29.32 -11.93
CA GLY A 560 -23.11 -29.79 -12.06
C GLY A 560 -23.52 -30.04 -13.50
N LEU A 561 -23.04 -29.25 -14.46
CA LEU A 561 -23.30 -29.43 -15.89
C LEU A 561 -22.57 -30.64 -16.51
N GLN A 562 -21.49 -31.10 -15.86
CA GLN A 562 -20.68 -32.24 -16.33
C GLN A 562 -21.17 -33.60 -15.81
N LYS A 563 -22.11 -33.60 -14.86
CA LYS A 563 -22.77 -34.79 -14.30
C LYS A 563 -24.07 -35.05 -15.05
#